data_AF-A0A4Y2G632-F1
#
_entry.id   AF-A0A4Y2G632-F1
#
_cell.length_a   1.000
_cell.length_b   1.000
_cell.length_c   1.000
_cell.angle_alpha   90.00
_cell.angle_beta   90.00
_cell.angle_gamma   90.00
#
_symmetry.space_group_name_H-M   'P 1'
#
loop_
_entity.id
_entity.type
_entity.pdbx_description
1 polymer ?
#
loop_
_entity_poly.entity_id
_entity_poly.type
_entity_poly.pdbx_seq_one_letter_code
_entity_poly.pdbx_strand_id
1 'polypeptide(L)' 'METDISVKVLTTEDAWSSSEVQKAQLEDPAIRPILERKLNSEDRPSWQEIAPESPATKRYWALWDSLHLKDGVLY' A
#
# COMPACT_ATOMS: atom_id res chain seq x y z
N MET A 1 -42.26 -12.43 27.77
CA MET A 1 -41.26 -13.28 27.07
C MET A 1 -40.68 -12.43 25.97
N GLU A 2 -39.85 -11.47 26.38
CA GLU A 2 -39.03 -10.66 25.48
C GLU A 2 -37.76 -11.46 25.13
N THR A 3 -37.62 -11.86 23.87
CA THR A 3 -36.34 -12.35 23.37
C THR A 3 -35.49 -11.15 23.00
N ASP A 4 -34.55 -10.83 23.87
CA ASP A 4 -33.46 -9.89 23.62
C ASP A 4 -32.60 -10.43 22.48
N ILE A 5 -32.85 -9.94 21.27
CA ILE A 5 -32.10 -10.32 20.07
C ILE A 5 -30.81 -9.50 20.11
N SER A 6 -29.83 -9.98 20.87
CA SER A 6 -28.45 -9.52 20.73
C SER A 6 -27.96 -9.91 19.34
N VAL A 7 -28.07 -8.99 18.40
CA VAL A 7 -27.42 -9.04 17.09
C VAL A 7 -25.92 -9.10 17.36
N LYS A 8 -25.35 -10.31 17.32
CA LYS A 8 -23.91 -10.47 17.19
C LYS A 8 -23.55 -9.86 15.84
N VAL A 9 -22.98 -8.66 15.87
CA VAL A 9 -22.27 -8.05 14.75
C VAL A 9 -21.28 -9.10 14.28
N LEU A 10 -21.55 -9.67 13.10
CA LEU A 10 -20.58 -10.45 12.36
C LEU A 10 -19.41 -9.51 12.11
N THR A 11 -18.33 -9.69 12.85
CA THR A 11 -17.05 -9.09 12.56
C THR A 11 -16.70 -9.51 11.14
N THR A 12 -16.70 -8.54 10.22
CA THR A 12 -16.18 -8.72 8.87
C THR A 12 -14.66 -8.85 8.99
N GLU A 13 -14.20 -10.04 9.37
CA GLU A 13 -12.78 -10.44 9.47
C GLU A 13 -12.17 -10.69 8.07
N ASP A 14 -12.76 -10.13 7.02
CA ASP A 14 -12.34 -10.31 5.61
C ASP A 14 -11.63 -9.06 5.05
N ALA A 15 -11.53 -7.98 5.84
CA ALA A 15 -10.76 -6.80 5.47
C ALA A 15 -9.34 -6.95 6.02
N TRP A 16 -8.35 -7.11 5.15
CA TRP A 16 -6.94 -7.03 5.53
C TRP A 16 -6.67 -5.73 6.30
N SER A 17 -5.92 -5.84 7.39
CA SER A 17 -5.43 -4.67 8.12
C SER A 17 -4.43 -3.88 7.25
N SER A 18 -4.34 -2.56 7.46
CA SER A 18 -3.35 -1.73 6.77
C SER A 18 -1.92 -2.26 6.95
N SER A 19 -1.60 -2.83 8.12
CA SER A 19 -0.31 -3.48 8.37
C SER A 19 -0.08 -4.72 7.50
N GLU A 20 -1.10 -5.54 7.26
CA GLU A 20 -0.98 -6.71 6.37
C GLU A 20 -0.80 -6.27 4.91
N VAL A 21 -1.55 -5.25 4.47
CA VAL A 21 -1.40 -4.69 3.13
C VAL A 21 -0.02 -4.07 2.94
N GLN A 22 0.44 -3.27 3.89
CA GLN A 22 1.77 -2.66 3.86
C GLN A 22 2.86 -3.74 3.79
N LYS A 23 2.74 -4.79 4.60
CA LYS A 23 3.68 -5.91 4.58
C LYS A 23 3.72 -6.59 3.22
N ALA A 24 2.56 -6.88 2.61
CA ALA A 24 2.51 -7.48 1.28
C ALA A 24 3.11 -6.57 0.20
N GLN A 25 2.92 -5.25 0.29
CA GLN A 25 3.55 -4.29 -0.62
C GLN A 25 5.07 -4.24 -0.45
N LEU A 26 5.58 -4.40 0.77
CA LEU A 26 7.02 -4.52 1.04
C LEU A 26 7.60 -5.86 0.56
N GLU A 27 6.79 -6.91 0.47
CA GLU A 27 7.21 -8.20 -0.10
C GLU A 27 7.18 -8.21 -1.64
N ASP A 28 6.36 -7.36 -2.26
CA ASP A 28 6.30 -7.20 -3.72
C ASP A 28 7.53 -6.44 -4.26
N PRO A 29 8.39 -7.08 -5.09
CA PRO A 29 9.61 -6.46 -5.60
C PRO A 29 9.36 -5.28 -6.56
N ALA A 30 8.19 -5.19 -7.17
CA ALA A 30 7.83 -4.07 -8.03
C ALA A 30 7.34 -2.85 -7.25
N ILE A 31 6.65 -3.06 -6.13
CA ILE A 31 6.04 -2.00 -5.31
C ILE A 31 6.98 -1.52 -4.21
N ARG A 32 7.71 -2.43 -3.55
CA ARG A 32 8.60 -2.13 -2.43
C ARG A 32 9.52 -0.93 -2.69
N PRO A 33 10.24 -0.81 -3.83
CA PRO A 33 11.12 0.34 -4.07
C PRO A 33 10.38 1.67 -4.13
N ILE A 34 9.13 1.70 -4.61
CA ILE A 34 8.30 2.91 -4.66
C ILE A 34 7.78 3.25 -3.27
N LEU A 35 7.29 2.25 -2.53
CA LEU A 35 6.81 2.43 -1.17
C LEU A 35 7.91 2.96 -0.25
N GLU A 36 9.09 2.33 -0.25
CA GLU A 36 10.24 2.79 0.53
C GLU A 36 10.60 4.24 0.19
N ARG A 37 10.66 4.61 -1.09
CA ARG A 37 10.97 5.99 -1.49
C ARG A 37 9.93 6.98 -1.02
N LYS A 38 8.64 6.64 -1.14
CA LYS A 38 7.55 7.53 -0.76
C LYS A 38 7.41 7.71 0.75
N LEU A 39 7.83 6.71 1.53
CA LEU A 39 7.95 6.81 2.99
C LEU A 39 9.12 7.71 3.41
N ASN A 40 10.17 7.79 2.59
CA ASN A 40 11.38 8.56 2.89
C ASN A 40 11.35 10.00 2.35
N SER A 41 10.59 10.27 1.28
CA SER A 41 10.50 11.59 0.65
C SER A 41 9.20 11.79 -0.12
N GLU A 42 8.68 13.02 -0.13
CA GLU A 42 7.57 13.43 -1.00
C GLU A 42 8.03 13.65 -2.45
N ASP A 43 9.31 13.99 -2.63
CA ASP A 43 9.88 14.27 -3.94
C ASP A 43 10.00 13.01 -4.80
N ARG A 44 9.67 13.16 -6.09
CA ARG A 44 9.82 12.08 -7.07
C ARG A 44 11.31 11.74 -7.24
N PRO A 45 11.70 10.46 -7.11
CA PRO A 45 13.07 10.04 -7.35
C PRO A 45 13.46 10.30 -8.81
N SER A 46 14.74 10.53 -9.06
CA SER A 46 15.23 10.78 -10.41
C SER A 46 15.13 9.55 -11.30
N TRP A 47 15.14 9.74 -12.62
CA TRP A 47 15.11 8.61 -13.56
C TRP A 47 16.31 7.67 -13.38
N GLN A 48 17.50 8.19 -13.07
CA GLN A 48 18.71 7.37 -12.91
C GLN A 48 18.59 6.37 -11.76
N GLU A 49 17.90 6.74 -10.69
CA GLU A 49 17.67 5.88 -9.53
C GLU A 49 16.66 4.76 -9.81
N ILE A 50 15.77 4.95 -10.78
CA ILE A 50 14.70 4.00 -11.14
C ILE A 50 15.05 3.21 -12.42
N ALA A 51 15.99 3.69 -13.23
CA ALA A 51 16.46 3.03 -14.44
C ALA A 51 16.92 1.57 -14.24
N PRO A 52 17.58 1.16 -13.14
CA PRO A 52 17.93 -0.24 -12.93
C PRO A 52 16.74 -1.12 -12.47
N GLU A 53 15.64 -0.50 -12.02
CA GLU A 53 14.49 -1.23 -11.49
C GLU A 53 13.67 -1.95 -12.56
N SER A 54 12.79 -2.83 -12.11
CA SER A 54 11.90 -3.60 -12.99
C SER A 54 11.01 -2.69 -13.87
N PRO A 55 10.54 -3.18 -15.03
CA PRO A 55 9.56 -2.45 -15.84
C PRO A 55 8.27 -2.10 -15.06
N ALA A 56 7.85 -2.93 -14.11
CA ALA A 56 6.66 -2.68 -13.29
C ALA A 56 6.90 -1.52 -12.32
N THR A 57 8.05 -1.49 -11.63
CA THR A 57 8.46 -0.38 -10.76
C THR A 57 8.51 0.95 -11.53
N LYS A 58 9.05 0.94 -12.75
CA LYS A 58 9.08 2.12 -13.65
C LYS A 58 7.68 2.64 -14.00
N ARG A 59 6.68 1.76 -14.13
CA ARG A 59 5.29 2.17 -14.36
C ARG A 59 4.71 2.89 -13.15
N TYR A 60 4.93 2.35 -11.95
CA TYR A 60 4.52 3.02 -10.71
C TYR A 60 5.24 4.36 -10.52
N TRP A 61 6.54 4.44 -10.85
CA TRP A 61 7.27 5.70 -10.84
C TRP A 61 6.68 6.75 -11.80
N ALA A 62 6.25 6.34 -13.00
CA ALA A 62 5.58 7.24 -13.94
C ALA A 62 4.25 7.78 -13.38
N LEU A 63 3.62 7.04 -12.46
CA LEU A 63 2.39 7.40 -11.75
C LEU A 63 2.65 8.10 -10.40
N TRP A 64 3.90 8.48 -10.08
CA TRP A 64 4.29 8.95 -8.74
C TRP A 64 3.37 10.03 -8.16
N ASP A 65 2.98 11.03 -8.94
CA ASP A 65 2.15 12.16 -8.45
C ASP A 65 0.71 11.73 -8.16
N SER A 66 0.25 10.63 -8.75
CA SER A 66 -1.10 10.08 -8.52
C SER A 66 -1.13 9.11 -7.34
N LEU A 67 0.01 8.48 -7.04
CA LEU A 67 0.12 7.59 -5.90
C LEU A 67 -0.03 8.40 -4.59
N HIS A 68 -0.50 7.79 -3.52
CA HIS A 68 -0.52 8.43 -2.20
C HIS A 68 -0.28 7.41 -1.09
N LEU A 69 0.23 7.90 0.04
CA LEU A 69 0.40 7.09 1.24
C LEU A 69 -0.75 7.36 2.20
N LYS A 70 -1.31 6.28 2.74
CA LYS A 70 -2.24 6.32 3.86
C LYS A 70 -1.89 5.21 4.83
N ASP A 71 -1.61 5.59 6.08
CA ASP A 71 -1.21 4.66 7.14
C ASP A 71 -0.05 3.73 6.73
N GLY A 72 0.86 4.25 5.90
CA GLY A 72 2.01 3.51 5.38
C GLY A 72 1.73 2.56 4.21
N VAL A 73 0.50 2.53 3.69
CA VAL A 73 0.10 1.78 2.49
C VAL A 73 0.10 2.70 1.28
N LEU A 74 0.61 2.20 0.16
CA LEU A 74 0.61 2.88 -1.14
C LEU A 74 -0.70 2.62 -1.89
N TYR A 75 -1.39 3.68 -2.31
CA TYR A 75 -2.62 3.66 -3.11
C TYR A 75 -2.42 4.35 -4.46
#